data_AF-A0A2R7P2H7-F1
#
_entry.id   AF-A0A2R7P2H7-F1
#
_cell.length_a   1.000
_cell.length_b   1.000
_cell.length_c   1.000
_cell.angle_alpha   90.00
_cell.angle_beta   90.00
_cell.angle_gamma   90.00
#
_symmetry.space_group_name_H-M   'P 1'
#
loop_
_entity.id
_entity.type
_entity.pdbx_description
1 polymer ?
#
loop_
_entity_poly.entity_id
_entity_poly.type
_entity_poly.pdbx_seq_one_letter_code
_entity_poly.pdbx_strand_id
1 'polypeptide(L)'
;PELGWSPCYWRFEFEANAFLHHMIRNIMGCLITIGQGTQPAEWMAEVLAAQSRKVAAPTFSPDGLYFQGPVYDAAWGLPQRTAAYDWLP
;
A
#
# COMPACT_ATOMS: atom_id res chain seq x y z
N PRO A 1 11.91 5.65 -34.16
CA PRO A 1 11.03 4.50 -33.85
C PRO A 1 11.80 3.48 -33.01
N GLU A 2 11.93 3.71 -31.69
CA GLU A 2 13.00 3.08 -30.91
C GLU A 2 12.50 2.72 -29.50
N LEU A 3 12.22 1.42 -29.33
CA LEU A 3 11.87 0.63 -28.14
C LEU A 3 11.14 1.37 -26.98
N GLY A 4 9.80 1.27 -27.00
CA GLY A 4 8.91 1.72 -25.94
C GLY A 4 8.98 0.87 -24.68
N TRP A 5 9.91 1.21 -23.78
CA TRP A 5 9.87 0.76 -22.40
C TRP A 5 8.86 1.63 -21.64
N SER A 6 7.66 1.09 -21.41
CA SER A 6 6.77 1.64 -20.38
C SER A 6 7.18 0.99 -19.05
N PRO A 7 7.48 1.76 -17.99
CA PRO A 7 7.72 1.17 -16.69
C PRO A 7 6.46 0.43 -16.25
N CYS A 8 6.55 -0.89 -16.09
CA CYS A 8 5.47 -1.71 -15.55
C CYS A 8 5.65 -1.81 -14.04
N TYR A 9 4.81 -1.14 -13.28
CA TYR A 9 4.77 -1.21 -11.81
C TYR A 9 3.34 -1.46 -11.36
N TRP A 10 3.22 -1.96 -10.13
CA TRP A 10 1.95 -2.06 -9.43
C TRP A 10 1.88 -0.93 -8.40
N ARG A 11 0.83 -0.11 -8.49
CA ARG A 11 0.54 0.92 -7.50
C ARG A 11 -0.56 0.43 -6.56
N PHE A 12 -0.29 0.51 -5.25
CA PHE A 12 -1.24 0.18 -4.21
C PHE A 12 -1.58 1.46 -3.45
N GLU A 13 -2.87 1.80 -3.39
CA GLU A 13 -3.38 2.97 -2.69
C GLU A 13 -4.08 2.54 -1.41
N PHE A 14 -3.83 3.26 -0.32
CA PHE A 14 -4.40 2.98 0.98
C PHE A 14 -5.05 4.24 1.54
N GLU A 15 -6.33 4.13 1.91
CA GLU A 15 -7.09 5.17 2.57
C GLU A 15 -7.73 4.58 3.83
N ALA A 16 -7.61 5.30 4.94
CA ALA A 16 -8.23 4.95 6.21
C ALA A 16 -8.35 6.19 7.10
N ASN A 17 -9.16 6.11 8.14
CA ASN A 17 -9.26 7.15 9.16
C ASN A 17 -7.95 7.31 9.97
N ALA A 18 -7.23 6.22 10.21
CA ALA A 18 -5.92 6.20 10.85
C ALA A 18 -5.17 4.91 10.51
N PHE A 19 -3.85 4.93 10.66
CA PHE A 19 -2.99 3.76 10.52
C PHE A 19 -2.19 3.50 11.79
N LEU A 20 -2.05 2.22 12.15
CA LEU A 20 -1.10 1.81 13.20
C LEU A 20 0.34 1.94 12.70
N HIS A 21 1.29 1.96 13.64
CA HIS A 21 2.71 1.97 13.32
C HIS A 21 3.06 0.78 12.42
N HIS A 22 3.70 1.05 11.27
CA HIS A 22 4.04 0.10 10.22
C HIS A 22 2.87 -0.63 9.51
N MET A 23 1.61 -0.28 9.78
CA MET A 23 0.44 -1.02 9.26
C MET A 23 0.49 -1.27 7.76
N ILE A 24 0.72 -0.23 6.96
CA ILE A 24 0.78 -0.35 5.49
C ILE A 24 1.93 -1.25 5.04
N ARG A 25 3.12 -1.06 5.60
CA ARG A 25 4.30 -1.87 5.26
C ARG A 25 4.15 -3.33 5.67
N ASN A 26 3.40 -3.59 6.74
CA ASN A 26 3.05 -4.92 7.20
C ASN A 26 2.06 -5.62 6.26
N ILE A 27 1.04 -4.88 5.80
CA ILE A 27 0.07 -5.37 4.81
C ILE A 27 0.79 -5.65 3.48
N MET A 28 1.61 -4.71 3.01
CA MET A 28 2.40 -4.87 1.78
C MET A 28 3.32 -6.09 1.84
N GLY A 29 3.96 -6.35 2.99
CA GLY A 29 4.76 -7.56 3.17
C GLY A 29 3.95 -8.84 2.86
N CYS A 30 2.71 -8.92 3.37
CA CYS A 30 1.84 -10.07 3.14
C CYS A 30 1.37 -10.15 1.69
N LEU A 31 0.97 -9.02 1.09
CA LEU A 31 0.53 -8.97 -0.30
C LEU A 31 1.63 -9.39 -1.28
N ILE A 32 2.88 -8.98 -1.04
CA ILE A 32 4.03 -9.39 -1.87
C ILE A 32 4.30 -10.90 -1.71
N THR A 33 4.26 -11.44 -0.48
CA THR A 33 4.41 -12.89 -0.25
C THR A 33 3.35 -13.71 -1.01
N ILE A 34 2.11 -13.21 -1.06
CA ILE A 34 1.02 -13.82 -1.85
C ILE A 34 1.28 -13.67 -3.35
N GLY A 35 1.64 -12.48 -3.82
CA GLY A 35 1.92 -12.20 -5.23
C GLY A 35 3.11 -13.00 -5.79
N GLN A 36 4.04 -13.40 -4.93
CA GLN A 36 5.17 -14.30 -5.26
C GLN A 36 4.81 -15.79 -5.22
N GLY A 37 3.59 -16.14 -4.82
CA GLY A 37 3.13 -17.53 -4.69
C GLY A 37 3.70 -18.28 -3.48
N THR A 38 4.34 -17.59 -2.54
CA THR A 38 4.87 -18.21 -1.31
C THR A 38 3.75 -18.56 -0.32
N GLN A 39 2.65 -17.80 -0.36
CA GLN A 39 1.44 -18.08 0.40
C GLN A 39 0.21 -17.96 -0.52
N PRO A 40 -0.86 -18.74 -0.29
CA PRO A 40 -2.11 -18.58 -1.03
C PRO A 40 -2.86 -17.31 -0.58
N ALA A 41 -3.81 -16.83 -1.38
CA ALA A 41 -4.53 -15.58 -1.07
C ALA A 41 -5.34 -15.67 0.24
N GLU A 42 -5.87 -16.87 0.53
CA GLU A 42 -6.66 -17.21 1.71
C GLU A 42 -5.87 -17.02 3.02
N TRP A 43 -4.54 -17.13 2.96
CA TRP A 43 -3.65 -16.92 4.10
C TRP A 43 -3.81 -15.54 4.73
N MET A 44 -4.18 -14.51 3.96
CA MET A 44 -4.41 -13.18 4.52
C MET A 44 -5.54 -13.18 5.58
N ALA A 45 -6.57 -14.02 5.38
CA ALA A 45 -7.65 -14.17 6.36
C ALA A 45 -7.14 -14.84 7.65
N GLU A 46 -6.23 -15.81 7.53
CA GLU A 46 -5.59 -16.47 8.67
C GLU A 46 -4.71 -15.48 9.46
N VAL A 47 -3.93 -14.65 8.76
CA VAL A 47 -3.09 -13.59 9.38
C VAL A 47 -3.96 -12.62 10.18
N LEU A 48 -5.11 -12.21 9.62
CA LEU A 48 -6.05 -11.31 10.31
C LEU A 48 -6.68 -11.98 11.53
N ALA A 49 -7.15 -13.22 11.39
CA ALA A 49 -7.78 -13.98 12.47
C ALA A 49 -6.80 -14.29 13.62
N ALA A 50 -5.52 -14.51 13.31
CA ALA A 50 -4.50 -14.83 14.30
C ALA A 50 -4.16 -13.66 15.24
N GLN A 51 -4.47 -12.41 14.85
CA GLN A 51 -4.18 -11.20 15.62
C GLN A 51 -2.72 -11.12 16.13
N SER A 52 -1.79 -11.71 15.38
CA SER A 52 -0.41 -11.93 15.83
C SER A 52 0.57 -11.62 14.72
N ARG A 53 1.52 -10.72 15.01
CA ARG A 53 2.59 -10.36 14.07
C ARG A 53 3.51 -11.53 13.72
N LYS A 54 3.53 -12.59 14.54
CA LYS A 54 4.35 -13.79 14.29
C LYS A 54 3.88 -14.59 13.07
N VAL A 55 2.60 -14.47 12.71
CA VAL A 55 1.98 -15.19 11.59
C VAL A 55 2.09 -14.38 10.30
N ALA A 56 2.26 -13.07 10.39
CA ALA A 56 2.36 -12.19 9.23
C ALA A 56 3.75 -12.23 8.57
N ALA A 57 3.81 -11.78 7.31
CA ALA A 57 5.09 -11.54 6.64
C ALA A 57 5.94 -10.47 7.36
N PRO A 58 7.27 -10.47 7.14
CA PRO A 58 8.14 -9.40 7.58
C PRO A 58 7.68 -8.02 7.11
N THR A 59 8.01 -6.98 7.88
CA THR A 59 7.72 -5.59 7.50
C THR A 59 8.43 -5.23 6.21
N PHE A 60 7.69 -4.77 5.20
CA PHE A 60 8.26 -4.39 3.90
C PHE A 60 9.12 -3.11 3.98
N SER A 61 9.97 -2.88 2.98
CA SER A 61 10.79 -1.66 2.88
C SER A 61 9.92 -0.39 2.90
N PRO A 62 10.36 0.71 3.54
CA PRO A 62 9.66 1.99 3.49
C PRO A 62 9.87 2.77 2.18
N ASP A 63 10.86 2.44 1.36
CA ASP A 63 11.34 3.30 0.25
C ASP A 63 10.29 3.54 -0.85
N GLY A 64 9.29 2.65 -0.95
CA GLY A 64 8.17 2.76 -1.89
C GLY A 64 6.89 3.38 -1.30
N LEU A 65 6.90 3.79 -0.02
CA LEU A 65 5.72 4.31 0.65
C LEU A 65 5.71 5.84 0.66
N TYR A 66 4.70 6.43 0.03
CA TYR A 66 4.53 7.88 -0.08
C TYR A 66 3.21 8.31 0.55
N PHE A 67 3.24 9.38 1.35
CA PHE A 67 2.03 9.99 1.89
C PHE A 67 1.44 10.96 0.85
N GLN A 68 0.30 10.60 0.26
CA GLN A 68 -0.38 11.43 -0.75
C GLN A 68 -1.10 12.64 -0.14
N GLY A 69 -1.59 12.49 1.09
CA GLY A 69 -2.25 13.56 1.83
C GLY A 69 -3.46 13.07 2.61
N PRO A 70 -3.99 13.90 3.53
CA PRO A 70 -5.27 13.65 4.19
C PRO A 70 -6.45 14.10 3.32
N VAL A 71 -7.62 13.51 3.57
CA VAL A 71 -8.90 13.96 3.02
C VAL A 71 -9.63 14.78 4.10
N TYR A 72 -10.10 15.97 3.73
CA TYR A 72 -10.89 16.84 4.61
C TYR A 72 -12.30 17.00 4.07
N ASP A 73 -13.23 17.39 4.95
CA ASP A 73 -14.61 17.70 4.58
C ASP A 73 -14.69 18.81 3.52
N ALA A 74 -15.63 18.68 2.58
CA ALA A 74 -15.79 19.60 1.47
C ALA A 74 -16.10 21.04 1.90
N ALA A 75 -16.69 21.25 3.09
CA ALA A 75 -17.00 22.58 3.63
C ALA A 75 -15.75 23.45 3.80
N TRP A 76 -14.57 22.85 3.92
CA TRP A 76 -13.31 23.56 4.06
C TRP A 76 -12.76 24.10 2.74
N GLY A 77 -13.35 23.73 1.60
CA GLY A 77 -12.95 24.25 0.28
C GLY A 77 -11.50 23.95 -0.10
N LEU A 78 -10.89 22.92 0.48
CA LEU A 78 -9.51 22.54 0.22
C LEU A 78 -9.38 21.77 -1.10
N PRO A 79 -8.23 21.85 -1.80
CA PRO A 79 -7.99 21.05 -3.00
C PRO A 79 -8.08 19.55 -2.70
N GLN A 80 -8.85 18.81 -3.49
CA GLN A 80 -9.00 17.35 -3.34
C GLN A 80 -7.86 16.55 -3.99
N ARG A 81 -7.02 17.20 -4.78
CA ARG A 81 -5.90 16.59 -5.48
C ARG A 81 -4.67 17.49 -5.34
N THR A 82 -3.56 16.90 -4.97
CA THR A 82 -2.25 17.57 -4.88
C THR A 82 -1.35 17.07 -5.99
N ALA A 83 -0.26 17.79 -6.27
CA ALA A 83 0.75 17.34 -7.23
C ALA A 83 1.33 15.95 -6.87
N ALA A 84 1.17 15.52 -5.61
CA ALA A 84 1.59 14.20 -5.15
C ALA A 84 0.87 13.03 -5.87
N TYR A 85 -0.29 13.29 -6.48
CA TYR A 85 -1.06 12.30 -7.26
C TYR A 85 -0.54 12.12 -8.69
N ASP A 86 0.23 13.09 -9.20
CA ASP A 86 0.55 13.20 -10.63
C ASP A 86 2.02 12.92 -10.94
N TRP A 87 2.90 12.99 -9.95
CA TRP A 87 4.35 12.76 -10.06
C TRP A 87 4.81 11.31 -9.80
N LEU A 88 3.99 10.52 -9.12
CA LEU A 88 4.26 9.10 -8.93
C LEU A 88 3.93 8.39 -10.26
N PRO A 89 4.72 7.38 -10.67
CA PRO A 89 4.25 6.44 -11.66
C PRO A 89 2.82 5.99 -11.28
#